data_AF-A0A7S2NI98-F1
#
_entry.id   AF-A0A7S2NI98-F1
#
_cell.length_a   1.000
_cell.length_b   1.000
_cell.length_c   1.000
_cell.angle_alpha   90.00
_cell.angle_beta   90.00
_cell.angle_gamma   90.00
#
_symmetry.space_group_name_H-M   'P 1'
#
loop_
_entity.id
_entity.type
_entity.pdbx_description
1 polymer ?
#
loop_
_entity_poly.entity_id
_entity_poly.type
_entity_poly.pdbx_seq_one_letter_code
_entity_poly.pdbx_strand_id
1 'polypeptide(L)'
;PVKAYRACPKFKGKYSRSGQKLGRFFDKDTEMESDEMLMVPATWRSLTRIRLREYADIKAQPTGDFVGPYEKFEVEDVILRDGQHFLKLKEKTGWAFDRGIAGAWAGRPICER
;
A
#
# COMPACT_ATOMS: atom_id res chain seq x y z
N PRO A 1 27.41 36.99 10.20
CA PRO A 1 28.01 37.81 9.12
C PRO A 1 27.37 37.50 7.76
N VAL A 2 26.33 38.25 7.39
CA VAL A 2 25.59 38.09 6.13
C VAL A 2 26.24 38.98 5.06
N LYS A 3 27.09 38.40 4.21
CA LYS A 3 27.71 39.08 3.06
C LYS A 3 27.51 38.23 1.81
N ALA A 4 26.32 38.27 1.20
CA ALA A 4 26.11 37.62 -0.10
C ALA A 4 25.05 38.27 -0.99
N TYR A 5 24.60 39.50 -0.71
CA TYR A 5 23.70 40.23 -1.61
C TYR A 5 24.32 41.55 -2.03
N ARG A 6 25.45 41.48 -2.76
CA ARG A 6 25.85 42.59 -3.63
C ARG A 6 25.12 42.39 -4.95
N ALA A 7 24.07 43.19 -5.14
CA ALA A 7 23.34 43.30 -6.39
C ALA A 7 24.33 43.49 -7.56
N CYS A 8 24.23 42.64 -8.57
CA CYS A 8 25.07 42.70 -9.75
C CYS A 8 24.71 43.99 -10.54
N PRO A 9 25.62 44.97 -10.68
CA PRO A 9 25.28 46.32 -11.11
C PRO A 9 24.93 46.48 -12.60
N LYS A 10 24.80 45.38 -13.37
CA LYS A 10 24.58 45.43 -14.83
C LYS A 10 23.35 44.67 -15.35
N PHE A 11 22.47 44.15 -14.50
CA PHE A 11 21.28 43.45 -14.97
C PHE A 11 20.11 44.42 -15.24
N LYS A 12 19.85 44.75 -16.51
CA LYS A 12 18.68 45.52 -16.97
C LYS A 12 17.58 44.59 -17.52
N GLY A 13 17.11 43.64 -16.70
CA GLY A 13 16.00 42.76 -17.05
C GLY A 13 14.94 42.74 -15.94
N LYS A 14 13.66 42.54 -16.28
CA LYS A 14 12.64 42.22 -15.26
C LYS A 14 12.94 40.82 -14.73
N TYR A 15 13.15 40.70 -13.43
CA TYR A 15 13.40 39.42 -12.78
C TYR A 15 12.12 38.57 -12.88
N SER A 16 12.10 37.59 -13.80
CA SER A 16 11.03 36.59 -13.82
C SER A 16 11.40 35.48 -12.84
N ARG A 17 10.48 35.16 -11.92
CA ARG A 17 10.65 34.07 -10.95
C ARG A 17 10.67 32.74 -11.71
N SER A 18 11.84 32.28 -12.14
CA SER A 18 12.02 30.92 -12.67
C SER A 18 12.13 29.93 -11.50
N GLY A 19 11.14 29.94 -10.60
CA GLY A 19 10.94 28.83 -9.69
C GLY A 19 10.40 27.67 -10.51
N GLN A 20 10.95 26.46 -10.34
CA GLN A 20 10.28 25.26 -10.81
C GLN A 20 8.82 25.34 -10.32
N LYS A 21 7.86 25.21 -11.24
CA LYS A 21 6.44 25.15 -10.88
C LYS A 21 6.28 23.94 -9.95
N LEU A 22 6.23 24.20 -8.64
CA LEU A 22 6.00 23.22 -7.58
C LEU A 22 4.52 22.83 -7.56
N GLY A 23 3.93 22.67 -8.75
CA GLY A 23 2.49 22.55 -8.97
C GLY A 23 2.01 21.12 -9.10
N ARG A 24 2.87 20.11 -8.91
CA ARG A 24 2.53 18.70 -9.16
C ARG A 24 3.24 17.70 -8.25
N PHE A 25 3.72 18.12 -7.08
CA PHE A 25 4.25 17.16 -6.08
C PHE A 25 3.15 16.41 -5.33
N PHE A 26 1.89 16.87 -5.44
CA PHE A 26 0.69 16.23 -4.89
C PHE A 26 -0.25 15.76 -6.01
N ASP A 27 0.26 15.52 -7.22
CA ASP A 27 -0.53 14.77 -8.19
C ASP A 27 -0.66 13.34 -7.65
N LYS A 28 -1.91 12.94 -7.43
CA LYS A 28 -2.36 11.64 -6.91
C LYS A 28 -1.97 10.52 -7.89
N ASP A 29 -0.69 10.19 -7.96
CA ASP A 29 -0.22 9.02 -8.70
C ASP A 29 -0.10 7.84 -7.73
N THR A 30 -1.24 7.32 -7.25
CA THR A 30 -1.26 6.06 -6.47
C THR A 30 -2.46 5.21 -6.85
N GLU A 31 -2.80 5.19 -8.15
CA GLU A 31 -3.79 4.27 -8.70
C GLU A 31 -3.16 3.26 -9.68
N MET A 32 -1.84 3.30 -9.90
CA MET A 32 -1.13 2.38 -10.82
C MET A 32 -0.38 1.22 -10.14
N GLU A 33 -0.31 1.15 -8.81
CA GLU A 33 0.35 0.04 -8.08
C GLU A 33 -0.54 -1.21 -7.91
N SER A 34 -1.81 -1.15 -8.32
CA SER A 34 -2.77 -2.23 -8.08
C SER A 34 -2.55 -3.47 -8.94
N ASP A 35 -1.99 -3.32 -10.14
CA ASP A 35 -1.93 -4.43 -11.11
C ASP A 35 -0.76 -5.38 -10.83
N GLU A 36 0.36 -4.88 -10.31
CA GLU A 36 1.48 -5.73 -9.89
C GLU A 36 1.11 -6.59 -8.67
N MET A 37 0.28 -6.10 -7.75
CA MET A 37 -0.22 -6.85 -6.59
C MET A 37 -1.09 -8.07 -6.97
N LEU A 38 -1.59 -8.14 -8.21
CA LEU A 38 -2.39 -9.25 -8.73
C LEU A 38 -1.56 -10.35 -9.40
N MET A 39 -0.23 -10.21 -9.50
CA MET A 39 0.60 -11.28 -10.05
C MET A 39 0.75 -12.43 -9.04
N VAL A 40 0.09 -13.55 -9.34
CA VAL A 40 0.09 -14.78 -8.53
C VAL A 40 0.64 -15.95 -9.35
N PRO A 41 1.41 -16.91 -8.79
CA PRO A 41 1.79 -17.09 -7.37
C PRO A 41 2.79 -16.06 -6.84
N ALA A 42 2.62 -15.68 -5.57
CA ALA A 42 3.51 -14.73 -4.87
C ALA A 42 3.72 -15.15 -3.42
N THR A 43 4.92 -14.89 -2.89
CA THR A 43 5.19 -15.01 -1.46
C THR A 43 4.83 -13.69 -0.78
N TRP A 44 4.12 -13.77 0.33
CA TRP A 44 3.73 -12.65 1.17
C TRP A 44 4.19 -12.88 2.60
N ARG A 45 4.30 -11.81 3.38
CA ARG A 45 4.60 -11.81 4.81
C ARG A 45 3.49 -11.08 5.55
N SER A 46 2.97 -11.72 6.57
CA SER A 46 2.02 -11.08 7.49
C SER A 46 2.75 -10.11 8.43
N LEU A 47 2.13 -9.00 8.79
CA LEU A 47 2.61 -8.09 9.84
C LEU A 47 1.96 -8.36 11.19
N THR A 48 0.80 -9.00 11.17
CA THR A 48 -0.04 -9.25 12.34
C THR A 48 -0.63 -10.63 12.29
N ARG A 49 -1.31 -11.04 13.37
CA ARG A 49 -2.08 -12.27 13.37
C ARG A 49 -3.34 -12.09 12.53
N ILE A 50 -3.45 -12.85 11.44
CA ILE A 50 -4.58 -12.78 10.50
C ILE A 50 -5.42 -14.04 10.66
N ARG A 51 -6.73 -13.88 10.87
CA ARG A 51 -7.67 -15.00 10.89
C ARG A 51 -8.15 -15.28 9.48
N LEU A 52 -8.11 -16.55 9.08
CA LEU A 52 -8.58 -16.97 7.76
C LEU A 52 -10.10 -17.07 7.73
N ARG A 53 -10.67 -16.72 6.58
CA ARG A 53 -12.11 -16.83 6.30
C ARG A 53 -12.39 -17.93 5.30
N GLU A 54 -13.56 -18.54 5.40
CA GLU A 54 -13.99 -19.57 4.45
C GLU A 54 -14.19 -19.01 3.03
N TYR A 55 -14.71 -17.79 2.94
CA TYR A 55 -15.01 -17.10 1.68
C TYR A 55 -14.37 -15.72 1.62
N ALA A 56 -14.19 -15.18 0.42
CA ALA A 56 -13.74 -13.82 0.16
C ALA A 56 -14.83 -12.78 0.51
N ASP A 57 -15.16 -12.69 1.79
CA ASP A 57 -16.09 -11.72 2.36
C ASP A 57 -15.63 -11.32 3.77
N ILE A 58 -15.80 -10.04 4.10
CA ILE A 58 -15.54 -9.46 5.43
C ILE A 58 -16.43 -10.10 6.49
N LYS A 59 -17.67 -10.45 6.13
CA LYS A 59 -18.66 -11.03 7.04
C LYS A 59 -18.60 -12.56 7.12
N ALA A 60 -17.75 -13.21 6.34
CA ALA A 60 -17.63 -14.66 6.35
C ALA A 60 -17.18 -15.19 7.73
N GLN A 61 -17.60 -16.42 8.06
CA GLN A 61 -17.16 -17.06 9.28
C GLN A 61 -15.65 -17.36 9.22
N PRO A 62 -14.94 -17.26 10.36
CA PRO A 62 -13.54 -17.65 10.42
C PRO A 62 -13.43 -19.17 10.37
N THR A 63 -12.51 -19.71 9.56
CA THR A 63 -12.26 -21.16 9.46
C THR A 63 -11.72 -21.75 10.78
N GLY A 64 -11.18 -20.90 11.67
CA GLY A 64 -10.48 -21.28 12.89
C GLY A 64 -8.96 -21.22 12.72
N ASP A 65 -8.49 -21.34 11.48
CA ASP A 65 -7.09 -21.17 11.13
C ASP A 65 -6.65 -19.71 11.14
N PHE A 66 -5.35 -19.53 11.37
CA PHE A 66 -4.72 -18.23 11.37
C PHE A 66 -3.31 -18.29 10.80
N VAL A 67 -2.87 -17.13 10.33
CA VAL A 67 -1.47 -16.83 10.01
C VAL A 67 -0.91 -16.07 11.21
N GLY A 68 0.21 -16.55 11.74
CA GLY A 68 0.93 -15.89 12.82
C GLY A 68 1.55 -14.57 12.36
N PRO A 69 1.91 -13.67 13.27
CA PRO A 69 2.58 -12.42 12.90
C PRO A 69 3.97 -12.71 12.30
N TYR A 70 4.34 -11.98 11.24
CA TYR A 70 5.64 -12.09 10.57
C TYR A 70 5.89 -13.44 9.87
N GLU A 71 4.87 -14.29 9.76
CA GLU A 71 4.91 -15.54 9.01
C GLU A 71 4.84 -15.25 7.51
N LYS A 72 5.69 -15.96 6.74
CA LYS A 72 5.66 -15.92 5.28
C LYS A 72 4.74 -17.01 4.76
N PHE A 73 3.97 -16.71 3.72
CA PHE A 73 3.04 -17.65 3.12
C PHE A 73 2.94 -17.46 1.60
N GLU A 74 2.61 -18.53 0.87
CA GLU A 74 2.36 -18.48 -0.56
C GLU A 74 0.89 -18.20 -0.86
N VAL A 75 0.65 -17.22 -1.72
CA VAL A 75 -0.66 -16.86 -2.23
C VAL A 75 -0.85 -17.52 -3.59
N GLU A 76 -2.00 -18.18 -3.77
CA GLU A 76 -2.41 -18.87 -5.00
C GLU A 76 -3.33 -18.01 -5.87
N ASP A 77 -4.16 -17.18 -5.24
CA ASP A 77 -5.07 -16.30 -5.97
C ASP A 77 -5.33 -15.00 -5.18
N VAL A 78 -5.62 -13.91 -5.89
CA VAL A 78 -5.94 -12.61 -5.29
C VAL A 78 -7.22 -12.07 -5.92
N ILE A 79 -8.22 -11.80 -5.08
CA ILE A 79 -9.50 -11.25 -5.52
C ILE A 79 -9.73 -9.91 -4.84
N LEU A 80 -10.13 -8.91 -5.61
CA LEU A 80 -10.65 -7.65 -5.08
C LEU A 80 -12.18 -7.75 -4.93
N ARG A 81 -12.67 -7.58 -3.70
CA ARG A 81 -14.10 -7.45 -3.40
C ARG A 81 -14.32 -6.32 -2.41
N ASP A 82 -15.36 -5.52 -2.63
CA ASP A 82 -15.74 -4.42 -1.75
C ASP A 82 -14.58 -3.45 -1.40
N GLY A 83 -13.63 -3.26 -2.33
CA GLY A 83 -12.43 -2.43 -2.13
C GLY A 83 -11.34 -3.05 -1.25
N GLN A 84 -11.47 -4.34 -0.92
CA GLN A 84 -10.52 -5.11 -0.12
C GLN A 84 -9.91 -6.23 -0.98
N HIS A 85 -8.59 -6.38 -0.93
CA HIS A 85 -7.94 -7.56 -1.50
C HIS A 85 -8.03 -8.74 -0.53
N PHE A 86 -8.42 -9.87 -1.09
CA PHE A 86 -8.49 -11.17 -0.45
C PHE A 86 -7.43 -12.07 -1.07
N LEU A 87 -6.56 -12.60 -0.21
CA LEU A 87 -5.43 -13.43 -0.59
C LEU A 87 -5.80 -14.89 -0.29
N LYS A 88 -5.87 -15.74 -1.30
CA LYS A 88 -6.07 -17.18 -1.15
C LYS A 88 -4.73 -17.84 -0.86
N LEU A 89 -4.62 -18.53 0.27
CA LEU A 89 -3.40 -19.26 0.60
C LEU A 89 -3.33 -20.59 -0.16
N LYS A 90 -2.12 -20.98 -0.56
CA LYS A 90 -1.87 -22.25 -1.23
C LYS A 90 -1.80 -23.44 -0.26
N GLU A 91 -1.23 -23.22 0.92
CA GLU A 91 -1.03 -24.29 1.93
C GLU A 91 -2.21 -24.45 2.89
N LYS A 92 -3.00 -23.38 3.08
CA LYS A 92 -4.10 -23.33 4.05
C LYS A 92 -5.42 -23.07 3.33
N THR A 93 -6.48 -23.75 3.75
CA THR A 93 -7.84 -23.51 3.25
C THR A 93 -8.41 -22.23 3.85
N GLY A 94 -8.37 -21.14 3.10
CA GLY A 94 -9.05 -19.91 3.47
C GLY A 94 -8.48 -18.65 2.82
N TRP A 95 -9.16 -17.55 3.11
CA TRP A 95 -8.84 -16.21 2.61
C TRP A 95 -8.27 -15.34 3.71
N ALA A 96 -7.12 -14.73 3.44
CA ALA A 96 -6.52 -13.69 4.26
C ALA A 96 -6.88 -12.31 3.70
N PHE A 97 -6.85 -11.31 4.58
CA PHE A 97 -7.03 -9.91 4.18
C PHE A 97 -5.68 -9.25 3.95
N ASP A 98 -5.59 -8.39 2.94
CA ASP A 98 -4.43 -7.54 2.70
C ASP A 98 -4.38 -6.32 3.64
N ARG A 99 -5.55 -5.78 4.00
CA ARG A 99 -5.70 -4.62 4.89
C ARG A 99 -6.53 -4.99 6.11
N GLY A 100 -6.19 -4.39 7.25
CA GLY A 100 -6.93 -4.60 8.48
C GLY A 100 -8.32 -3.98 8.39
N ILE A 101 -9.31 -4.71 8.90
CA ILE A 101 -10.72 -4.28 8.87
C ILE A 101 -11.14 -3.59 10.17
N ALA A 102 -10.46 -3.90 11.28
CA ALA A 102 -10.86 -3.45 12.60
C ALA A 102 -9.66 -3.11 13.51
N GLY A 103 -9.95 -2.34 14.56
CA GLY A 103 -8.98 -1.97 15.59
C GLY A 103 -7.88 -1.04 15.08
N ALA A 104 -6.67 -1.19 15.62
CA ALA A 104 -5.51 -0.36 15.28
C ALA A 104 -5.04 -0.51 13.82
N TRP A 105 -5.48 -1.56 13.14
CA TRP A 105 -5.09 -1.89 11.76
C TRP A 105 -6.16 -1.54 10.74
N ALA A 106 -7.29 -0.93 11.14
CA ALA A 106 -8.35 -0.51 10.22
C ALA A 106 -7.80 0.37 9.10
N GLY A 107 -7.92 -0.09 7.85
CA GLY A 107 -7.44 0.59 6.64
C GLY A 107 -5.92 0.55 6.43
N ARG A 108 -5.16 -0.12 7.31
CA ARG A 108 -3.70 -0.25 7.19
C ARG A 108 -3.33 -1.58 6.52
N PRO A 109 -2.23 -1.64 5.74
CA PRO A 109 -1.73 -2.91 5.24
C PRO A 109 -1.35 -3.81 6.41
N ILE A 110 -1.78 -5.08 6.34
CA ILE A 110 -1.45 -6.13 7.32
C ILE A 110 -0.62 -7.25 6.69
N CYS A 111 -0.46 -7.21 5.37
CA CYS A 111 0.43 -8.07 4.61
C CYS A 111 1.38 -7.21 3.79
N GLU A 112 2.60 -7.69 3.61
CA GLU A 112 3.63 -7.13 2.73
C GLU A 112 4.05 -8.22 1.76
N ARG A 113 4.34 -7.85 0.51
CA ARG A 113 4.89 -8.76 -0.50
C ARG A 113 6.41 -8.71 -0.49
#